data_AF-A0A7J4TE95-F1
#
_entry.id   AF-A0A7J4TE95-F1
#
_cell.length_a   1.000
_cell.length_b   1.000
_cell.length_c   1.000
_cell.angle_alpha   90.00
_cell.angle_beta   90.00
_cell.angle_gamma   90.00
#
_symmetry.space_group_name_H-M   'P 1'
#
loop_
_entity.id
_entity.type
_entity.pdbx_description
1 polymer ?
#
loop_
_entity_poly.entity_id
_entity_poly.type
_entity_poly.pdbx_seq_one_letter_code
_entity_poly.pdbx_strand_id
1 'polypeptide(L)' 'MVFLRTKQIKNKTYYYIVEAFREAGKIKQRVVMYVGTVENMLKKLRVAEEVLKKRP' A
#
# COMPACT_ATOMS: atom_id res chain seq x y z
N MET A 1 -4.41 1.49 -14.52
CA MET A 1 -5.07 2.23 -13.40
C MET A 1 -4.46 1.77 -12.09
N VAL A 2 -4.08 2.71 -11.22
CA VAL A 2 -3.51 2.41 -9.90
C VAL A 2 -4.59 2.51 -8.84
N PHE A 3 -4.65 1.53 -7.93
CA PHE A 3 -5.62 1.51 -6.83
C PHE A 3 -5.10 0.72 -5.62
N LEU A 4 -5.76 0.92 -4.48
CA LEU A 4 -5.47 0.20 -3.25
C LEU A 4 -6.21 -1.15 -3.26
N ARG A 5 -5.48 -2.23 -3.06
CA ARG A 5 -6.02 -3.59 -2.90
C ARG A 5 -5.89 -4.03 -1.46
N THR A 6 -6.92 -4.71 -0.96
CA THR A 6 -6.90 -5.35 0.36
C THR A 6 -6.75 -6.87 0.22
N LYS A 7 -6.10 -7.50 1.21
CA LYS A 7 -6.04 -8.96 1.36
C LYS A 7 -6.10 -9.32 2.84
N GLN A 8 -6.98 -10.23 3.21
CA GLN A 8 -6.93 -10.84 4.54
C GLN A 8 -5.90 -11.97 4.57
N ILE A 9 -5.04 -11.96 5.58
CA ILE A 9 -4.06 -13.01 5.86
C ILE A 9 -4.05 -13.23 7.38
N LYS A 10 -4.43 -14.44 7.84
CA LYS A 10 -4.38 -14.84 9.26
C LYS A 10 -4.95 -13.77 10.20
N ASN A 11 -6.19 -13.35 9.95
CA ASN A 11 -6.95 -12.31 10.68
C ASN A 11 -6.39 -10.87 10.60
N LYS A 12 -5.44 -10.59 9.70
CA LYS A 12 -4.94 -9.24 9.47
C LYS A 12 -5.28 -8.77 8.05
N THR A 13 -5.71 -7.52 7.94
CA THR A 13 -5.94 -6.86 6.65
C THR A 13 -4.66 -6.19 6.18
N TYR A 14 -4.15 -6.66 5.04
CA TYR A 14 -3.01 -6.09 4.35
C TYR A 14 -3.44 -5.25 3.17
N TYR A 15 -2.73 -4.15 2.96
CA TYR A 15 -2.96 -3.18 1.90
C TYR A 15 -1.78 -3.18 0.93
N TYR A 16 -2.10 -3.06 -0.35
CA TYR A 16 -1.13 -3.03 -1.45
C TYR A 16 -1.54 -1.95 -2.43
N ILE A 17 -0.58 -1.24 -3.01
CA ILE A 17 -0.80 -0.44 -4.20
C ILE A 17 -0.61 -1.37 -5.39
N VAL A 18 -1.64 -1.51 -6.20
CA VAL A 18 -1.61 -2.34 -7.40
C VAL A 18 -1.91 -1.50 -8.63
N GLU A 19 -1.33 -1.91 -9.74
CA GLU A 19 -1.62 -1.33 -11.04
C GLU A 19 -2.28 -2.38 -11.94
N ALA A 20 -3.46 -2.05 -12.47
CA ALA A 20 -4.08 -2.79 -13.55
C ALA A 20 -3.47 -2.38 -14.90
N PHE A 21 -3.03 -3.37 -15.66
CA PHE A 21 -2.47 -3.27 -17.00
C PHE A 21 -3.07 -4.33 -17.92
N ARG A 22 -2.97 -4.13 -19.25
CA ARG A 22 -3.39 -5.14 -20.23
C ARG A 22 -2.18 -5.90 -20.74
N GLU A 23 -2.31 -7.21 -20.79
CA GLU A 23 -1.30 -8.12 -21.37
C GLU A 23 -2.02 -9.22 -22.14
N ALA A 24 -1.67 -9.39 -23.42
CA ALA A 24 -2.30 -10.37 -24.33
C ALA A 24 -3.85 -10.30 -24.33
N GLY A 25 -4.40 -9.07 -24.37
CA GLY A 25 -5.84 -8.84 -24.38
C GLY A 25 -6.56 -9.04 -23.04
N LYS A 26 -5.85 -9.48 -21.98
CA LYS A 26 -6.43 -9.68 -20.65
C LYS A 26 -6.01 -8.57 -19.69
N ILE A 27 -6.91 -8.17 -18.80
CA ILE A 27 -6.58 -7.24 -17.70
C ILE A 27 -5.88 -8.06 -16.60
N LYS A 28 -4.66 -7.65 -16.26
CA LYS A 28 -3.87 -8.20 -15.16
C LYS A 28 -3.57 -7.12 -14.14
N GLN A 29 -3.17 -7.55 -12.94
CA GLN A 29 -2.77 -6.67 -11.86
C GLN A 29 -1.34 -7.00 -11.44
N ARG A 30 -0.49 -5.98 -11.31
CA ARG A 30 0.84 -6.12 -10.70
C ARG A 30 0.89 -5.35 -9.39
N VAL A 31 1.55 -5.92 -8.40
CA VAL A 31 1.80 -5.22 -7.12
C VAL A 31 2.92 -4.22 -7.34
N VAL A 32 2.63 -2.95 -7.07
CA VAL A 32 3.61 -1.86 -7.14
C VAL A 32 4.28 -1.70 -5.79
N MET A 33 3.50 -1.74 -4.70
CA MET A 33 4.02 -1.55 -3.35
C MET A 33 3.21 -2.32 -2.30
N TYR A 34 3.94 -2.93 -1.36
CA TYR A 34 3.38 -3.50 -0.14
C TYR A 34 3.29 -2.42 0.93
N VAL A 35 2.07 -2.04 1.30
CA VAL A 35 1.87 -1.00 2.31
C VAL A 35 1.91 -1.59 3.72
N GLY A 36 1.36 -2.81 3.88
CA GLY A 36 1.32 -3.52 5.16
C GLY A 36 -0.07 -3.45 5.80
N THR A 37 -0.14 -3.51 7.13
CA THR A 37 -1.41 -3.38 7.88
C THR A 37 -1.67 -1.92 8.26
N VAL A 38 -2.90 -1.62 8.69
CA VAL A 38 -3.25 -0.27 9.20
C VAL A 38 -2.33 0.13 10.35
N GLU A 39 -2.04 -0.76 11.30
CA GLU A 39 -1.19 -0.41 12.44
C GLU A 39 0.23 -0.03 12.00
N ASN A 40 0.78 -0.79 11.04
CA ASN A 40 2.11 -0.51 10.52
C ASN A 40 2.15 0.81 9.74
N MET A 41 1.09 1.11 8.98
CA MET A 41 0.95 2.37 8.24
C MET A 41 0.87 3.57 9.20
N LEU A 42 0.03 3.51 10.23
CA LEU A 42 -0.08 4.57 11.24
C LEU A 42 1.24 4.81 11.96
N LYS A 43 1.98 3.75 12.28
CA LYS A 43 3.32 3.87 12.87
C LYS A 43 4.29 4.64 11.96
N LYS A 44 4.33 4.29 10.67
CA LYS A 44 5.17 4.98 9.68
C LYS A 44 4.77 6.45 9.48
N LEU A 45 3.47 6.74 9.44
CA LEU A 45 2.95 8.10 9.28
C LEU A 45 3.33 9.00 10.47
N ARG A 46 3.23 8.50 11.71
CA ARG A 46 3.68 9.25 12.90
C ARG A 46 5.17 9.59 12.83
N VAL A 47 6.01 8.63 12.46
CA VAL A 47 7.45 8.87 12.27
C VAL A 47 7.69 9.92 11.18
N ALA A 48 6.97 9.83 10.06
CA ALA A 48 7.09 10.80 8.98
C ALA A 48 6.67 12.22 9.43
N GLU A 49 5.57 12.35 10.18
CA GLU A 49 5.16 13.64 10.77
C GLU A 49 6.21 14.21 11.70
N GLU A 50 6.81 13.39 12.57
CA GLU A 50 7.87 13.83 13.48
C GLU A 50 9.11 14.31 12.72
N VAL A 51 9.49 13.61 11.65
CA VAL A 51 10.63 14.01 10.80
C VAL A 51 10.34 15.30 10.05
N LEU A 52 9.13 15.44 9.50
CA LEU A 52 8.71 16.63 8.76
C LEU A 52 8.58 17.86 9.67
N LYS A 53 8.08 17.70 10.89
CA LYS A 53 7.99 18.78 11.90
C LYS A 53 9.36 19.22 12.41
N LYS A 54 10.39 18.37 12.31
CA LYS A 54 11.78 18.67 12.73
C LYS A 54 12.62 19.31 11.63
N ARG A 55 12.08 19.51 10.42
CA ARG A 55 12.78 20.29 9.38
C ARG A 55 12.51 21.78 9.61
N PRO A 56 13.57 22.62 9.76
CA PRO A 56 13.43 24.06 9.88
C PRO A 56 12.85 24.69 8.61
#